data_AF-A0A3N5GCX5-F1
#
_entry.id   AF-A0A3N5GCX5-F1
#
_cell.length_a   1.000
_cell.length_b   1.000
_cell.length_c   1.000
_cell.angle_alpha   90.00
_cell.angle_beta   90.00
_cell.angle_gamma   90.00
#
_symmetry.space_group_name_H-M   'P 1'
#
loop_
_entity.id
_entity.type
_entity.pdbx_description
1 polymer ?
#
loop_
_entity_poly.entity_id
_entity_poly.type
_entity_poly.pdbx_seq_one_letter_code
_entity_poly.pdbx_strand_id
1 'polypeptide(L)'
;MKAVAPKPMPRRFHQASWDEPVIFELSQPGARGVLVPEVEAGIAEEVGDVAANLPDSLRRKAAPALPELSQIHVVRHYARLSQENLGVDLNIDIGQGTCTMKYSPKVNDQLARSPKMADLHPLQDESTVQGILEVMWRLEQCLKEISGMERFSLQPGAGS
;
A
#
# COMPACT_ATOMS: atom_id res chain seq x y z
N MET A 1 45.22 -32.14 10.74
CA MET A 1 44.14 -31.29 10.17
C MET A 1 42.80 -31.89 10.57
N LYS A 2 41.92 -31.16 11.27
CA LYS A 2 40.57 -31.66 11.60
C LYS A 2 39.76 -31.77 10.30
N ALA A 3 39.17 -32.93 10.06
CA ALA A 3 38.27 -33.12 8.92
C ALA A 3 37.10 -32.13 9.01
N VAL A 4 36.88 -31.37 7.94
CA VAL A 4 35.71 -30.48 7.82
C VAL A 4 34.48 -31.37 7.68
N ALA A 5 33.48 -31.15 8.53
CA ALA A 5 32.24 -31.90 8.46
C ALA A 5 31.58 -31.72 7.07
N PRO A 6 30.95 -32.78 6.52
CA PRO A 6 30.30 -32.70 5.22
C PRO A 6 29.22 -31.61 5.23
N LYS A 7 29.13 -30.85 4.12
CA LYS A 7 28.11 -29.82 3.94
C LYS A 7 26.72 -30.47 4.09
N PRO A 8 25.87 -30.01 5.02
CA PRO A 8 24.55 -30.60 5.20
C PRO A 8 23.76 -30.48 3.90
N MET A 9 23.00 -31.53 3.57
CA MET A 9 22.10 -31.48 2.41
C MET A 9 21.12 -30.33 2.59
N PRO A 10 20.83 -29.54 1.53
CA PRO A 10 19.78 -28.53 1.60
C PRO A 10 18.50 -29.16 2.11
N ARG A 11 17.92 -28.61 3.18
CA ARG A 11 16.60 -29.05 3.64
C ARG A 11 15.60 -28.88 2.51
N ARG A 12 14.64 -29.81 2.40
CA ARG A 12 13.46 -29.61 1.55
C ARG A 12 12.78 -28.32 2.01
N PHE A 13 12.49 -27.45 1.05
CA PHE A 13 11.78 -26.20 1.33
C PHE A 13 10.47 -26.47 2.07
N HIS A 14 10.16 -25.62 3.04
CA HIS A 14 8.88 -25.61 3.75
C HIS A 14 8.39 -24.16 3.78
N GLN A 15 7.13 -23.94 3.40
CA GLN A 15 6.50 -22.62 3.41
C GLN A 15 6.42 -22.08 4.84
N ALA A 16 6.49 -20.76 5.03
CA ALA A 16 6.21 -20.18 6.34
C ALA A 16 4.75 -20.47 6.74
N SER A 17 4.54 -20.81 8.01
CA SER A 17 3.24 -21.07 8.62
C SER A 17 3.28 -20.48 10.03
N TRP A 18 2.43 -19.49 10.28
CA TRP A 18 2.41 -18.68 11.50
C TRP A 18 1.15 -18.87 12.33
N ASP A 19 0.09 -19.49 11.78
CA ASP A 19 -1.23 -19.58 12.39
C ASP A 19 -1.70 -18.19 12.88
N GLU A 20 -1.49 -17.17 12.04
CA GLU A 20 -1.69 -15.77 12.43
C GLU A 20 -3.19 -15.48 12.64
N PRO A 21 -3.61 -15.04 13.84
CA PRO A 21 -5.01 -14.73 14.13
C PRO A 21 -5.48 -13.52 13.33
N VAL A 22 -6.81 -13.34 13.22
CA VAL A 22 -7.34 -12.12 12.60
C VAL A 22 -6.94 -10.91 13.44
N ILE A 23 -6.64 -9.78 12.80
CA ILE A 23 -6.07 -8.60 13.46
C ILE A 23 -6.91 -8.09 14.66
N PHE A 24 -8.22 -8.34 14.66
CA PHE A 24 -9.14 -7.97 15.74
C PHE A 24 -8.95 -8.79 17.02
N GLU A 25 -8.52 -10.04 16.92
CA GLU A 25 -8.23 -10.92 18.07
C GLU A 25 -6.93 -10.53 18.78
N LEU A 26 -6.05 -9.81 18.09
CA LEU A 26 -4.81 -9.27 18.66
C LEU A 26 -5.04 -7.96 19.43
N SER A 27 -6.22 -7.35 19.31
CA SER A 27 -6.54 -6.03 19.85
C SER A 27 -6.38 -5.99 21.38
N GLN A 28 -5.72 -4.95 21.87
CA GLN A 28 -5.60 -4.66 23.30
C GLN A 28 -6.21 -3.28 23.59
N PRO A 29 -7.30 -3.20 24.38
CA PRO A 29 -7.94 -1.93 24.67
C PRO A 29 -6.96 -0.86 25.17
N GLY A 30 -7.00 0.31 24.54
CA GLY A 30 -6.11 1.45 24.82
C GLY A 30 -4.76 1.42 24.10
N ALA A 31 -4.38 0.34 23.41
CA ALA A 31 -3.10 0.27 22.71
C ALA A 31 -3.08 1.19 21.47
N ARG A 32 -1.99 1.95 21.32
CA ARG A 32 -1.79 2.88 20.20
C ARG A 32 -0.53 2.56 19.42
N GLY A 33 -0.69 2.49 18.10
CA GLY A 33 0.41 2.26 17.17
C GLY A 33 1.05 3.58 16.78
N VAL A 34 0.31 4.41 16.05
CA VAL A 34 0.80 5.72 15.63
C VAL A 34 0.17 6.79 16.52
N LEU A 35 1.02 7.65 17.08
CA LEU A 35 0.57 8.87 17.72
C LEU A 35 0.48 9.95 16.63
N VAL A 36 -0.70 10.50 16.44
CA VAL A 36 -0.90 11.66 15.57
C VAL A 36 -0.38 12.89 16.32
N PRO A 37 0.37 13.80 15.68
CA PRO A 37 0.78 15.05 16.30
C PRO A 37 -0.41 15.78 16.90
N GLU A 38 -0.21 16.36 18.08
CA GLU A 38 -1.22 17.24 18.67
C GLU A 38 -1.37 18.52 17.84
N VAL A 39 -2.56 19.12 17.91
CA VAL A 39 -2.85 20.38 17.22
C VAL A 39 -1.97 21.48 17.82
N GLU A 40 -1.35 22.27 16.95
CA GLU A 40 -0.54 23.40 17.39
C GLU A 40 -1.38 24.42 18.16
N ALA A 41 -0.81 25.00 19.23
CA ALA A 41 -1.56 25.86 20.16
C ALA A 41 -2.27 27.04 19.45
N GLY A 42 -1.62 27.69 18.48
CA GLY A 42 -2.22 28.79 17.72
C GLY A 42 -3.46 28.36 16.92
N ILE A 43 -3.45 27.14 16.37
CA ILE A 43 -4.60 26.59 15.66
C ILE A 43 -5.72 26.27 16.64
N ALA A 44 -5.39 25.70 17.80
CA ALA A 44 -6.37 25.37 18.83
C ALA A 44 -7.04 26.63 19.40
N GLU A 45 -6.30 27.74 19.58
CA GLU A 45 -6.83 29.03 20.03
C GLU A 45 -7.74 29.68 19.00
N GLU A 46 -7.39 29.63 17.71
CA GLU A 46 -8.18 30.25 16.64
C GLU A 46 -9.46 29.47 16.33
N VAL A 47 -9.36 28.14 16.25
CA VAL A 47 -10.46 27.28 15.78
C VAL A 47 -11.33 26.76 16.93
N GLY A 48 -10.76 26.65 18.13
CA GLY A 48 -11.45 26.07 19.30
C GLY A 48 -11.79 24.59 19.12
N ASP A 49 -12.82 24.12 19.84
CA ASP A 49 -13.27 22.74 19.77
C ASP A 49 -14.21 22.50 18.57
N VAL A 50 -13.63 22.03 17.46
CA VAL A 50 -14.36 21.68 16.23
C VAL A 50 -15.43 20.60 16.50
N ALA A 51 -15.15 19.63 17.35
CA ALA A 51 -16.07 18.54 17.62
C ALA A 51 -17.29 19.03 18.41
N ALA A 52 -17.09 19.97 19.36
CA ALA A 52 -18.18 20.63 20.08
C ALA A 52 -19.05 21.54 19.20
N ASN A 53 -18.57 21.95 18.02
CA ASN A 53 -19.34 22.73 17.06
C ASN A 53 -20.17 21.87 16.09
N LEU A 54 -19.95 20.55 16.03
CA LEU A 54 -20.75 19.66 15.19
C LEU A 54 -22.15 19.45 15.81
N PRO A 55 -23.25 19.48 15.02
CA PRO A 55 -24.57 19.07 15.49
C PRO A 55 -24.54 17.67 16.10
N ASP A 56 -25.24 17.47 17.23
CA ASP A 56 -25.26 16.17 17.94
C ASP A 56 -25.72 15.00 17.07
N SER A 57 -26.57 15.27 16.08
CA SER A 57 -27.04 14.27 15.11
C SER A 57 -25.93 13.74 14.19
N LEU A 58 -24.84 14.49 14.02
CA LEU A 58 -23.69 14.13 13.18
C LEU A 58 -22.55 13.52 13.99
N ARG A 59 -22.58 13.63 15.32
CA ARG A 59 -21.53 13.08 16.19
C ARG A 59 -21.66 11.57 16.31
N ARG A 60 -20.54 10.89 16.14
CA ARG A 60 -20.48 9.45 16.34
C ARG A 60 -20.71 9.12 17.82
N LYS A 61 -21.73 8.31 18.11
CA LYS A 61 -22.09 7.92 19.49
C LYS A 61 -21.16 6.87 20.11
N ALA A 62 -20.47 6.11 19.27
CA ALA A 62 -19.54 5.06 19.68
C ALA A 62 -18.33 5.04 18.74
N ALA A 63 -17.13 4.80 19.28
CA ALA A 63 -15.93 4.66 18.48
C ALA A 63 -16.07 3.55 17.42
N PRO A 64 -15.40 3.66 16.25
CA PRO A 64 -15.33 2.53 15.33
C PRO A 64 -14.64 1.33 16.01
N ALA A 65 -15.12 0.12 15.73
CA ALA A 65 -14.51 -1.11 16.20
C ALA A 65 -13.24 -1.45 15.39
N LEU A 66 -12.21 -0.58 15.47
CA LEU A 66 -10.90 -0.82 14.90
C LEU A 66 -10.01 -1.55 15.90
N PRO A 67 -9.04 -2.36 15.45
CA PRO A 67 -8.10 -3.02 16.35
C PRO A 67 -7.14 -2.00 16.99
N GLU A 68 -6.89 -2.18 18.27
CA GLU A 68 -6.00 -1.35 19.08
C GLU A 68 -4.67 -2.10 19.29
N LEU A 69 -3.61 -1.65 18.61
CA LEU A 69 -2.33 -2.37 18.51
C LEU A 69 -1.14 -1.41 18.53
N SER A 70 -0.01 -1.85 19.07
CA SER A 70 1.27 -1.15 18.95
C SER A 70 1.89 -1.33 17.56
N GLN A 71 2.82 -0.44 17.15
CA GLN A 71 3.44 -0.50 15.81
C GLN A 71 4.11 -1.85 15.53
N ILE A 72 4.84 -2.40 16.50
CA ILE A 72 5.55 -3.66 16.34
C ILE A 72 4.60 -4.84 16.14
N HIS A 73 3.42 -4.81 16.77
CA HIS A 73 2.41 -5.84 16.56
C HIS A 73 1.81 -5.75 15.16
N VAL A 74 1.51 -4.54 14.66
CA VAL A 74 1.04 -4.32 13.29
C VAL A 74 2.08 -4.82 12.27
N VAL A 75 3.35 -4.43 12.45
CA VAL A 75 4.44 -4.88 11.56
C VAL A 75 4.58 -6.40 11.57
N ARG A 76 4.55 -7.02 12.75
CA ARG A 76 4.66 -8.47 12.88
C ARG A 76 3.50 -9.19 12.19
N HIS A 77 2.27 -8.72 12.38
CA HIS A 77 1.07 -9.28 11.78
C HIS A 77 1.18 -9.32 10.24
N TYR A 78 1.40 -8.15 9.62
CA TYR A 78 1.48 -8.08 8.15
C TYR A 78 2.74 -8.73 7.58
N ALA A 79 3.86 -8.73 8.32
CA ALA A 79 5.06 -9.45 7.89
C ALA A 79 4.85 -10.96 7.86
N ARG A 80 4.11 -11.53 8.82
CA ARG A 80 3.76 -12.95 8.84
C ARG A 80 2.82 -13.32 7.71
N LEU A 81 1.72 -12.57 7.54
CA LEU A 81 0.79 -12.76 6.42
C LEU A 81 1.49 -12.65 5.08
N SER A 82 2.44 -11.72 4.91
CA SER A 82 3.21 -11.61 3.66
C SER A 82 3.99 -12.87 3.31
N GLN A 83 4.44 -13.64 4.31
CA GLN A 83 5.15 -14.90 4.11
C GLN A 83 4.21 -16.08 3.87
N GLU A 84 2.93 -15.96 4.23
CA GLU A 84 1.88 -16.95 3.95
C GLU A 84 1.20 -16.72 2.60
N ASN A 85 1.55 -15.62 1.91
CA ASN A 85 1.04 -15.29 0.59
C ASN A 85 1.97 -15.79 -0.53
N LEU A 86 1.36 -16.41 -1.55
CA LEU A 86 2.05 -16.77 -2.78
C LEU A 86 2.08 -15.57 -3.74
N GLY A 87 3.26 -15.21 -4.24
CA GLY A 87 3.44 -14.07 -5.14
C GLY A 87 4.46 -14.32 -6.25
N VAL A 88 4.41 -13.49 -7.30
CA VAL A 88 5.23 -13.64 -8.53
C VAL A 88 6.71 -13.36 -8.27
N ASP A 89 7.01 -12.60 -7.21
CA ASP A 89 8.37 -12.28 -6.80
C ASP A 89 9.11 -13.50 -6.22
N LEU A 90 8.38 -14.49 -5.70
CA LEU A 90 8.94 -15.66 -5.02
C LEU A 90 8.83 -16.93 -5.86
N ASN A 91 7.81 -17.03 -6.71
CA ASN A 91 7.55 -18.25 -7.48
C ASN A 91 7.93 -18.09 -8.95
N ILE A 92 8.32 -19.20 -9.56
CA ILE A 92 8.69 -19.26 -10.98
C ILE A 92 7.45 -19.02 -11.86
N ASP A 93 6.29 -19.57 -11.44
CA ASP A 93 5.00 -19.38 -12.11
C ASP A 93 3.86 -19.58 -11.11
N ILE A 94 2.76 -18.84 -11.29
CA ILE A 94 1.51 -18.98 -10.51
C ILE A 94 0.44 -19.70 -11.35
N GLY A 95 0.72 -20.00 -12.62
CA GLY A 95 -0.11 -20.83 -13.50
C GLY A 95 -1.49 -20.23 -13.81
N GLN A 96 -1.66 -18.92 -13.62
CA GLN A 96 -2.94 -18.23 -13.82
C GLN A 96 -3.08 -17.82 -15.28
N GLY A 97 -3.78 -18.64 -16.06
CA GLY A 97 -4.19 -18.28 -17.42
C GLY A 97 -4.97 -16.97 -17.41
N THR A 98 -4.81 -16.14 -18.44
CA THR A 98 -5.44 -14.81 -18.63
C THR A 98 -4.91 -13.66 -17.75
N CYS A 99 -4.24 -13.93 -16.63
CA CYS A 99 -3.78 -12.87 -15.71
C CYS A 99 -2.46 -12.19 -16.13
N THR A 100 -1.68 -12.78 -17.05
CA THR A 100 -0.36 -12.28 -17.48
C THR A 100 0.52 -11.90 -16.29
N MET A 101 0.76 -12.87 -15.40
CA MET A 101 1.58 -12.72 -14.19
C MET A 101 3.07 -12.57 -14.52
N LYS A 102 3.44 -11.41 -15.08
CA LYS A 102 4.81 -11.06 -15.46
C LYS A 102 5.58 -10.45 -14.28
N TYR A 103 6.90 -10.41 -14.42
CA TYR A 103 7.76 -9.65 -13.50
C TYR A 103 7.28 -8.20 -13.39
N SER A 104 7.16 -7.70 -12.16
CA SER A 104 6.87 -6.30 -11.84
C SER A 104 8.17 -5.60 -11.45
N PRO A 105 8.78 -4.78 -12.34
CA PRO A 105 10.06 -4.13 -12.08
C PRO A 105 10.03 -3.24 -10.84
N LYS A 106 10.96 -3.46 -9.90
CA LYS A 106 11.00 -2.70 -8.63
C LYS A 106 11.29 -1.21 -8.80
N VAL A 107 11.82 -0.81 -9.95
CA VAL A 107 11.93 0.62 -10.34
C VAL A 107 10.56 1.28 -10.48
N ASN A 108 9.52 0.54 -10.88
CA ASN A 108 8.16 1.08 -11.02
C ASN A 108 7.58 1.43 -9.64
N ASP A 109 7.82 0.59 -8.62
CA ASP A 109 7.40 0.86 -7.25
C ASP A 109 8.09 2.11 -6.68
N GLN A 110 9.38 2.30 -7.00
CA GLN A 110 10.13 3.49 -6.59
C GLN A 110 9.58 4.76 -7.25
N LEU A 111 9.26 4.70 -8.54
CA LEU A 111 8.68 5.82 -9.28
C LEU A 111 7.30 6.17 -8.74
N ALA A 112 6.43 5.17 -8.55
CA ALA A 112 5.07 5.37 -8.04
C ALA A 112 5.05 5.95 -6.61
N ARG A 113 6.03 5.59 -5.77
CA ARG A 113 6.20 6.13 -4.41
C ARG A 113 6.92 7.47 -4.36
N SER A 114 7.39 8.01 -5.49
CA SER A 114 8.03 9.32 -5.48
C SER A 114 7.03 10.39 -5.03
N PRO A 115 7.40 11.34 -4.15
CA PRO A 115 6.55 12.48 -3.79
C PRO A 115 6.07 13.27 -5.00
N LYS A 116 6.87 13.31 -6.07
CA LYS A 116 6.52 13.95 -7.35
C LYS A 116 5.36 13.29 -8.09
N MET A 117 4.92 12.11 -7.64
CA MET A 117 3.82 11.34 -8.20
C MET A 117 2.73 11.11 -7.16
N ALA A 118 3.09 10.61 -5.98
CA ALA A 118 2.16 10.21 -4.92
C ALA A 118 1.45 11.40 -4.25
N ASP A 119 2.10 12.56 -4.17
CA ASP A 119 1.57 13.72 -3.45
C ASP A 119 0.87 14.73 -4.38
N LEU A 120 0.65 14.36 -5.65
CA LEU A 120 -0.06 15.21 -6.60
C LEU A 120 -1.56 15.25 -6.31
N HIS A 121 -2.11 16.44 -6.10
CA HIS A 121 -3.56 16.62 -6.01
C HIS A 121 -4.17 16.67 -7.42
N PRO A 122 -5.22 15.89 -7.74
CA PRO A 122 -5.81 15.87 -9.08
C PRO A 122 -6.35 17.22 -9.60
N LEU A 123 -6.70 18.13 -8.68
CA LEU A 123 -7.23 19.47 -9.00
C LEU A 123 -6.22 20.60 -8.79
N GLN A 124 -4.93 20.31 -8.63
CA GLN A 124 -3.94 21.39 -8.57
C GLN A 124 -3.75 22.04 -9.95
N ASP A 125 -3.24 23.28 -9.96
CA ASP A 125 -3.08 24.06 -11.19
C ASP A 125 -2.25 23.30 -12.24
N GLU A 126 -2.72 23.27 -13.47
CA GLU A 126 -2.11 22.49 -14.57
C GLU A 126 -0.65 22.86 -14.82
N SER A 127 -0.26 24.13 -14.55
CA SER A 127 1.13 24.57 -14.69
C SER A 127 2.09 23.86 -13.73
N THR A 128 1.59 23.30 -12.63
CA THR A 128 2.37 22.59 -11.61
C THR A 128 2.49 21.08 -11.85
N VAL A 129 1.72 20.53 -12.81
CA VAL A 129 1.61 19.08 -13.08
C VAL A 129 2.06 18.65 -14.47
N GLN A 130 2.76 19.52 -15.20
CA GLN A 130 3.18 19.22 -16.59
C GLN A 130 3.97 17.91 -16.72
N GLY A 131 4.73 17.51 -15.69
CA GLY A 131 5.46 16.24 -15.69
C GLY A 131 4.55 15.01 -15.78
N ILE A 132 3.46 14.94 -15.00
CA ILE A 132 2.55 13.80 -15.07
C ILE A 132 1.68 13.84 -16.34
N LEU A 133 1.31 15.03 -16.79
CA LEU A 133 0.58 15.21 -18.05
C LEU A 133 1.41 14.73 -19.25
N GLU A 134 2.72 15.01 -19.25
CA GLU A 134 3.64 14.50 -20.27
C GLU A 134 3.73 12.96 -20.23
N VAL A 135 3.82 12.36 -19.03
CA VAL A 135 3.82 10.89 -18.88
C VAL A 135 2.53 10.27 -19.45
N MET A 136 1.37 10.85 -19.14
CA MET A 136 0.08 10.40 -19.67
C MET A 136 0.02 10.51 -21.19
N TRP A 137 0.45 11.64 -21.75
CA TRP A 137 0.46 11.87 -23.19
C TRP A 137 1.40 10.91 -23.93
N ARG A 138 2.61 10.68 -23.39
CA ARG A 138 3.58 9.72 -23.96
C ARG A 138 3.03 8.29 -23.92
N LEU A 139 2.36 7.92 -22.83
CA LEU A 139 1.73 6.61 -22.72
C LEU A 139 0.62 6.44 -23.77
N GLU A 140 -0.23 7.46 -23.99
CA GLU A 140 -1.21 7.43 -25.08
C GLU A 140 -0.53 7.19 -26.44
N GLN A 141 0.58 7.89 -26.75
CA GLN A 141 1.26 7.70 -28.03
C GLN A 141 1.77 6.26 -28.20
N CYS A 142 2.39 5.68 -27.16
CA CYS A 142 2.81 4.28 -27.20
C CYS A 142 1.64 3.32 -27.42
N LEU A 143 0.49 3.53 -26.77
CA LEU A 143 -0.68 2.68 -26.93
C LEU A 143 -1.28 2.78 -28.33
N LYS A 144 -1.30 3.98 -28.92
CA LYS A 144 -1.72 4.20 -30.32
C LYS A 144 -0.83 3.44 -31.29
N GLU A 145 0.49 3.51 -31.12
CA GLU A 145 1.46 2.80 -31.97
C GLU A 145 1.31 1.27 -31.87
N ILE A 146 1.10 0.73 -30.66
CA ILE A 146 0.97 -0.71 -30.43
C ILE A 146 -0.36 -1.25 -30.98
N SER A 147 -1.46 -0.51 -30.85
CA SER A 147 -2.81 -0.98 -31.16
C SER A 147 -3.34 -0.57 -32.55
N GLY A 148 -2.74 0.45 -33.18
CA GLY A 148 -3.25 1.04 -34.41
C GLY A 148 -4.49 1.94 -34.24
N MET A 149 -4.84 2.32 -33.00
CA MET A 149 -5.96 3.21 -32.72
C MET A 149 -5.58 4.69 -32.85
N GLU A 150 -6.57 5.55 -33.10
CA GLU A 150 -6.35 6.99 -33.25
C GLU A 150 -6.15 7.72 -31.91
N ARG A 151 -6.85 7.29 -30.85
CA ARG A 151 -6.84 7.91 -29.52
C ARG A 151 -7.06 6.90 -28.40
N PHE A 152 -6.59 7.25 -27.20
CA PHE A 152 -6.89 6.52 -25.96
C PHE A 152 -7.39 7.46 -24.86
N SER A 153 -8.26 6.94 -23.99
CA SER A 153 -8.55 7.55 -22.69
C SER A 153 -7.87 6.75 -21.59
N LEU A 154 -7.18 7.45 -20.68
CA LEU A 154 -6.55 6.86 -19.49
C LEU A 154 -7.44 6.96 -18.24
N GLN A 155 -8.69 7.40 -18.38
CA GLN A 155 -9.64 7.54 -17.28
C GLN A 155 -10.12 6.20 -16.68
N PRO A 156 -10.40 5.13 -17.46
CA PRO A 156 -10.89 3.88 -16.89
C PRO A 156 -9.89 3.24 -15.93
N GLY A 157 -10.34 2.85 -14.72
CA GLY A 157 -9.48 2.27 -13.69
C GLY A 157 -9.23 0.76 -13.81
N ALA A 158 -9.99 0.07 -14.66
CA ALA A 158 -9.87 -1.36 -14.93
C ALA A 158 -10.44 -1.68 -16.32
N GLY A 159 -10.27 -2.93 -16.78
CA GLY A 159 -10.73 -3.37 -18.10
C GLY A 159 -12.22 -3.69 -18.21
N SER A 160 -12.92 -3.93 -17.09
CA SER A 160 -14.35 -4.31 -17.02
C SER A 160 -15.27 -3.14 -16.79
#